data_AF-U9TJ46-F1
#
_entry.id   AF-U9TJ46-F1
#
_cell.length_a   1.000
_cell.length_b   1.000
_cell.length_c   1.000
_cell.angle_alpha   90.00
_cell.angle_beta   90.00
_cell.angle_gamma   90.00
#
_symmetry.space_group_name_H-M   'P 1'
#
loop_
_entity.id
_entity.type
_entity.pdbx_description
1 polymer ?
#
loop_
_entity_poly.entity_id
_entity_poly.type
_entity_poly.pdbx_seq_one_letter_code
_entity_poly.pdbx_strand_id
1 'polypeptide(L)' 'MTEREYKYGKFGPGRRTFHIYCTACDSLVFICDNTEKCANKHLNECIAKIEERRIAYVRSVLWKRKSKKWLSDNEI' A
#
# COMPACT_ATOMS: atom_id res chain seq x y z
N MET A 1 9.09 -11.42 16.42
CA MET A 1 9.23 -12.78 17.00
C MET A 1 10.13 -13.57 16.07
N THR A 2 11.10 -14.31 16.60
CA THR A 2 11.92 -15.20 15.76
C THR A 2 11.23 -16.55 15.74
N GLU A 3 10.43 -16.83 14.72
CA GLU A 3 9.93 -18.19 14.51
C GLU A 3 11.14 -19.11 14.34
N ARG A 4 11.12 -20.32 14.92
CA ARG A 4 12.17 -21.33 14.63
C ARG A 4 11.73 -22.10 13.41
N GLU A 5 12.52 -22.07 12.33
CA GLU A 5 12.25 -22.88 11.14
C GLU A 5 13.01 -24.21 11.23
N TYR A 6 12.34 -25.32 10.92
CA TYR A 6 12.97 -26.64 10.78
C TYR A 6 13.36 -26.88 9.32
N LYS A 7 14.66 -26.91 9.04
CA LYS A 7 15.22 -27.16 7.69
C LYS A 7 16.44 -28.07 7.79
N TYR A 8 16.59 -29.00 6.83
CA TYR A 8 17.72 -29.92 6.74
C TYR A 8 17.99 -30.73 8.02
N GLY A 9 16.92 -31.14 8.71
CA GLY A 9 17.05 -31.91 9.95
C GLY A 9 17.47 -31.11 11.19
N LYS A 10 17.59 -29.78 11.10
CA LYS A 10 17.97 -28.90 12.21
C LYS A 10 16.98 -27.75 12.41
N PHE A 11 16.77 -27.36 13.66
CA PHE A 11 16.09 -26.10 13.98
C PHE A 11 17.08 -24.95 13.84
N GLY A 12 16.83 -24.08 12.87
CA GLY A 12 17.55 -22.82 12.70
C GLY A 12 16.76 -21.64 13.29
N PRO A 13 17.41 -20.49 13.50
CA PRO A 13 16.67 -19.24 13.64
C PRO A 13 15.86 -19.07 12.34
N GLY A 14 14.54 -19.03 12.45
CA GLY A 14 13.69 -18.70 11.31
C GLY A 14 13.75 -17.21 11.01
N ARG A 15 12.97 -16.81 10.01
CA ARG A 15 13.02 -15.45 9.45
C ARG A 15 12.72 -14.41 10.53
N ARG A 16 13.56 -13.38 10.59
CA ARG A 16 13.38 -12.29 11.55
C ARG A 16 12.36 -11.33 10.97
N THR A 17 11.29 -11.12 11.71
CA THR A 17 10.22 -10.22 11.31
C THR A 17 10.24 -8.98 12.17
N PHE A 18 10.04 -7.84 11.51
CA PHE A 18 10.12 -6.52 12.12
C PHE A 18 8.81 -5.78 11.88
N HIS A 19 8.38 -5.04 12.90
CA HIS A 19 7.31 -4.07 12.77
C HIS A 19 7.96 -2.72 12.53
N ILE A 20 7.71 -2.13 11.37
CA ILE A 20 8.29 -0.85 10.95
C ILE A 20 7.13 0.09 10.67
N TYR A 21 7.29 1.36 11.04
CA TYR A 21 6.33 2.39 10.66
C TYR A 21 6.62 2.86 9.24
N CYS A 22 5.66 2.70 8.33
CA CYS A 22 5.78 3.19 6.97
C CYS A 22 5.08 4.54 6.84
N THR A 23 5.85 5.60 6.58
CA THR A 23 5.34 6.97 6.44
C THR A 23 4.56 7.18 5.14
N ALA A 24 4.80 6.37 4.10
CA ALA A 24 4.09 6.48 2.83
C ALA A 24 2.61 6.07 2.97
N CYS A 25 2.33 5.03 3.76
CA CYS A 25 0.97 4.56 4.01
C CYS A 25 0.44 4.91 5.42
N ASP A 26 1.24 5.64 6.22
CA ASP A 26 0.94 6.06 7.58
C ASP A 26 0.47 4.90 8.48
N SER A 27 1.16 3.76 8.39
CA SER A 27 0.75 2.54 9.09
C SER A 27 1.92 1.69 9.56
N LEU A 28 1.67 0.89 10.61
CA LEU A 28 2.62 -0.11 11.10
C LEU A 28 2.58 -1.32 10.18
N VAL A 29 3.73 -1.68 9.60
CA VAL A 29 3.83 -2.73 8.60
C VAL A 29 4.80 -3.82 9.03
N PHE A 30 4.47 -5.04 8.62
CA PHE A 30 5.25 -6.22 8.94
C PHE A 30 6.20 -6.52 7.79
N ILE A 31 7.51 -6.52 8.06
CA ILE A 31 8.55 -6.74 7.07
C ILE A 31 9.36 -7.98 7.47
N CYS A 32 9.51 -8.89 6.51
CA CYS A 32 10.34 -10.07 6.65
C CYS A 32 11.78 -9.71 6.30
N ASP A 33 12.72 -10.13 7.15
CA ASP A 33 14.17 -9.96 6.98
C ASP A 33 14.53 -8.52 6.59
N ASN A 34 14.42 -7.54 7.51
CA ASN A 34 14.63 -6.10 7.33
C ASN A 34 15.78 -5.74 6.36
N THR A 35 15.49 -5.84 5.08
CA THR A 35 16.42 -5.73 3.96
C THR A 35 15.83 -4.73 3.00
N GLU A 36 16.71 -4.02 2.31
CA GLU A 36 16.31 -3.02 1.31
C GLU A 36 15.35 -3.60 0.28
N LYS A 37 15.56 -4.85 -0.15
CA LYS A 37 14.68 -5.55 -1.09
C LYS A 37 13.24 -5.66 -0.58
N CYS A 38 13.05 -6.01 0.70
CA CYS A 38 11.71 -6.13 1.28
C CYS A 38 11.07 -4.74 1.48
N ALA A 39 11.85 -3.76 1.93
CA ALA A 39 11.40 -2.38 2.09
C ALA A 39 10.97 -1.77 0.74
N ASN A 40 11.76 -1.94 -0.33
CA ASN A 40 11.45 -1.44 -1.67
C ASN A 40 10.21 -2.11 -2.26
N LYS A 41 10.04 -3.42 -2.07
CA LYS A 41 8.81 -4.11 -2.49
C LYS A 41 7.59 -3.48 -1.82
N HIS A 42 7.63 -3.30 -0.50
CA HIS A 42 6.53 -2.71 0.25
C HIS A 42 6.28 -1.24 -0.14
N LEU A 43 7.32 -0.46 -0.37
CA LEU A 43 7.21 0.94 -0.80
C LEU A 43 6.52 1.04 -2.17
N ASN A 44 6.89 0.18 -3.13
CA ASN A 44 6.25 0.14 -4.45
C ASN A 44 4.76 -0.22 -4.35
N GLU A 45 4.40 -1.18 -3.49
CA GLU A 45 3.00 -1.51 -3.21
C GLU A 45 2.23 -0.32 -2.60
N CYS A 46 2.88 0.45 -1.72
CA CYS A 46 2.28 1.66 -1.14
C CYS A 46 2.05 2.74 -2.20
N ILE A 47 3.04 2.99 -3.06
CA ILE A 47 2.95 3.98 -4.14
C ILE A 47 1.79 3.64 -5.08
N ALA A 48 1.68 2.38 -5.50
CA ALA A 48 0.59 1.92 -6.35
C ALA A 48 -0.80 2.20 -5.74
N LYS A 49 -0.98 1.90 -4.44
CA LYS A 49 -2.24 2.20 -3.73
C LYS A 49 -2.55 3.70 -3.66
N ILE A 50 -1.52 4.54 -3.48
CA ILE A 50 -1.68 6.00 -3.46
C ILE A 50 -2.11 6.50 -4.83
N GLU A 51 -1.51 5.99 -5.90
CA GLU A 51 -1.88 6.33 -7.28
C GLU A 51 -3.31 5.91 -7.60
N GLU A 52 -3.72 4.71 -7.23
CA GLU A 52 -5.10 4.24 -7.39
C GLU A 52 -6.11 5.17 -6.70
N ARG A 53 -5.83 5.57 -5.45
CA ARG A 53 -6.67 6.52 -4.71
C ARG A 53 -6.72 7.89 -5.40
N ARG A 54 -5.59 8.38 -5.92
CA ARG A 54 -5.54 9.64 -6.68
C ARG A 54 -6.40 9.56 -7.94
N ILE A 55 -6.29 8.48 -8.71
CA ILE A 55 -7.08 8.27 -9.93
C ILE A 55 -8.58 8.23 -9.58
N ALA A 56 -8.97 7.48 -8.55
CA ALA A 56 -10.35 7.41 -8.09
C ALA A 56 -10.89 8.79 -7.67
N TYR A 57 -10.09 9.55 -6.92
CA TYR A 57 -10.43 10.92 -6.52
C TYR A 57 -10.63 11.83 -7.73
N VAL A 58 -9.68 11.85 -8.67
CA VAL A 58 -9.77 12.67 -9.90
C VAL A 58 -11.01 12.30 -10.72
N ARG A 59 -11.29 11.00 -10.89
CA ARG A 59 -12.50 10.53 -11.57
C ARG A 59 -13.76 11.02 -10.87
N SER A 60 -13.80 10.97 -9.54
CA SER A 60 -14.95 11.46 -8.76
C SER A 60 -15.18 12.97 -8.95
N VAL A 61 -14.12 13.77 -8.99
CA VAL A 61 -14.19 15.21 -9.21
C VAL A 61 -14.66 15.53 -10.63
N LEU A 62 -14.12 14.84 -11.64
CA LEU A 62 -14.53 14.99 -13.03
C LEU A 62 -16.00 14.60 -13.24
N TRP A 63 -16.45 13.52 -12.61
CA TRP A 63 -17.84 13.09 -12.64
C TRP A 63 -18.78 14.16 -12.07
N LYS A 64 -18.46 14.70 -10.89
CA LYS A 64 -19.22 15.80 -10.26
C LYS A 64 -19.28 17.05 -11.14
N ARG A 65 -18.22 17.37 -11.90
CA ARG A 65 -18.23 18.50 -12.84
C ARG A 65 -19.15 18.22 -14.04
N LYS A 66 -19.09 17.02 -14.62
CA LYS A 66 -19.98 16.64 -15.73
C LYS A 66 -21.45 16.67 -15.32
N SER A 67 -21.79 16.13 -14.15
CA SER A 67 -23.18 16.14 -13.66
C SER A 67 -23.70 17.58 -13.44
N LYS A 68 -22.87 18.47 -12.87
CA LYS A 68 -23.23 19.89 -12.71
C LYS A 68 -23.46 20.59 -14.05
N LYS A 69 -22.61 20.32 -15.05
CA LYS A 69 -22.79 20.87 -16.39
C LYS A 69 -24.10 20.41 -17.01
N TRP A 70 -24.40 19.11 -16.90
CA TRP A 70 -25.65 18.54 -17.41
C TRP A 70 -26.90 19.12 -16.75
N LEU A 71 -26.86 19.43 -15.45
CA LEU A 71 -27.95 20.12 -14.75
C LEU A 71 -28.10 21.56 -15.24
N SER A 72 -27.01 22.28 -15.44
CA SER A 72 -27.03 23.66 -15.98
C SER A 72 -27.53 23.72 -17.42
N ASP A 73 -27.25 22.71 -18.24
CA ASP A 73 -27.68 22.66 -19.64
C ASP A 73 -29.19 22.35 -19.78
N ASN A 74 -29.82 21.74 -18.75
CA ASN A 74 -31.25 21.41 -18.71
C ASN A 74 -32.14 22.46 -18.00
N GLU A 75 -31.54 23.52 -17.42
CA GLU A 75 -32.28 24.64 -16.80
C GLU A 75 -32.58 25.79 -17.78
N ILE A 76 -32.39 25.58 -19.09
CA ILE A 76 -32.71 26.51 -20.19
C ILE A 76 -33.83 25.92 -21.05
#